data_AF-A0A0G1TXX1-F1
#
_entry.id   AF-A0A0G1TXX1-F1
#
_cell.length_a   1.000
_cell.length_b   1.000
_cell.length_c   1.000
_cell.angle_alpha   90.00
_cell.angle_beta   90.00
_cell.angle_gamma   90.00
#
_symmetry.space_group_name_H-M   'P 1'
#
loop_
_entity.id
_entity.type
_entity.pdbx_description
1 polymer ?
#
loop_
_entity_poly.entity_id
_entity_poly.type
_entity_poly.pdbx_seq_one_letter_code
_entity_poly.pdbx_strand_id
1 'polypeptide(L)'
;MDDENSMVEEQLKKLPPALQKAFSAVPWKSVVNQIAGLHNLKLEQAEIVERETMFILYGFESPDDYVANMAREAEIDENLAFNIATEANEKIFKVISQKVEELEKNTSVQAPTATTPTTLPVLEPDFAKETLATKPGEGVHEAASVELNKVNKLNKEEEKSQTAQVPVNEPLKSTYPSGVDPYREPLQ
;
A
#
# COMPACT_ATOMS: atom_id res chain seq x y z
N MET A 1 0.86 -27.13 -4.09
CA MET A 1 0.97 -25.84 -4.80
C MET A 1 0.01 -25.76 -5.99
N ASP A 2 -0.64 -26.86 -6.40
CA ASP A 2 -1.58 -26.84 -7.53
C ASP A 2 -2.97 -26.27 -7.18
N ASP A 3 -3.40 -26.37 -5.92
CA ASP A 3 -4.74 -25.96 -5.50
C ASP A 3 -4.97 -24.44 -5.62
N GLU A 4 -3.99 -23.62 -5.22
CA GLU A 4 -4.09 -22.16 -5.27
C GLU A 4 -4.20 -21.64 -6.72
N ASN A 5 -3.40 -22.18 -7.64
CA ASN A 5 -3.48 -21.81 -9.05
C ASN A 5 -4.85 -22.17 -9.65
N SER A 6 -5.41 -23.33 -9.28
CA SER A 6 -6.76 -23.72 -9.71
C SER A 6 -7.83 -22.76 -9.20
N MET A 7 -7.75 -22.36 -7.93
CA MET A 7 -8.69 -21.39 -7.33
C MET A 7 -8.61 -20.03 -8.02
N VAL A 8 -7.39 -19.55 -8.31
CA VAL A 8 -7.16 -18.28 -9.02
C VAL A 8 -7.77 -18.31 -10.43
N GLU A 9 -7.56 -19.39 -11.18
CA GLU A 9 -8.15 -19.53 -12.52
C GLU A 9 -9.68 -19.56 -12.50
N GLU A 10 -10.28 -20.25 -11.54
CA GLU A 10 -11.72 -20.29 -11.37
C GLU A 10 -12.29 -18.91 -11.02
N GLN A 11 -11.62 -18.17 -10.15
CA GLN A 11 -12.03 -16.84 -9.77
C GLN A 11 -11.91 -15.88 -10.96
N LEU A 12 -10.81 -15.94 -11.72
CA LEU A 12 -10.63 -15.12 -12.92
C LEU A 12 -11.76 -15.33 -13.93
N LYS A 13 -12.24 -16.57 -14.09
CA LYS A 13 -13.38 -16.89 -14.98
C LYS A 13 -14.72 -16.31 -14.48
N LYS A 14 -14.88 -16.13 -13.17
CA LYS A 14 -16.08 -15.53 -12.56
C LYS A 14 -16.10 -14.01 -12.67
N LEU A 15 -14.95 -13.37 -12.90
CA LEU A 15 -14.86 -11.92 -12.99
C LEU A 15 -15.56 -11.38 -14.25
N PRO A 16 -16.14 -10.17 -14.21
CA PRO A 16 -16.72 -9.53 -15.39
C PRO A 16 -15.72 -9.45 -16.56
N PRO A 17 -16.18 -9.54 -17.83
CA PRO A 17 -15.30 -9.53 -18.99
C PRO A 17 -14.42 -8.28 -19.11
N ALA A 18 -14.91 -7.12 -18.67
CA ALA A 18 -14.10 -5.89 -18.66
C ALA A 18 -12.94 -5.97 -17.65
N LEU A 19 -13.15 -6.58 -16.48
CA LEU A 19 -12.08 -6.81 -15.51
C LEU A 19 -11.04 -7.80 -16.03
N GLN A 20 -11.48 -8.93 -16.62
CA GLN A 20 -10.55 -9.90 -17.23
C GLN A 20 -9.65 -9.24 -18.30
N LYS A 21 -10.24 -8.40 -19.15
CA LYS A 21 -9.52 -7.63 -20.18
C LYS A 21 -8.60 -6.59 -19.57
N ALA A 22 -9.04 -5.87 -18.53
CA ALA A 22 -8.22 -4.88 -17.83
C ALA A 22 -6.98 -5.53 -17.19
N PHE A 23 -7.12 -6.69 -16.55
CA PHE A 23 -5.98 -7.43 -15.99
C PHE A 23 -4.99 -7.91 -17.06
N SER A 24 -5.48 -8.27 -18.24
CA SER A 24 -4.62 -8.66 -19.36
C SER A 24 -3.90 -7.46 -19.98
N ALA A 25 -4.49 -6.27 -19.90
CA ALA A 25 -3.94 -5.04 -20.48
C ALA A 25 -2.92 -4.35 -19.56
N VAL A 26 -3.05 -4.49 -18.25
CA VAL A 26 -2.17 -3.85 -17.27
C VAL A 26 -1.14 -4.88 -16.77
N PRO A 27 0.18 -4.64 -16.94
CA PRO A 27 1.23 -5.55 -16.49
C PRO A 27 1.45 -5.43 -14.97
N TRP A 28 0.39 -5.66 -14.17
CA TRP A 28 0.37 -5.38 -12.73
C TRP A 28 1.48 -6.12 -11.97
N LYS A 29 1.79 -7.37 -12.33
CA LYS A 29 2.91 -8.12 -11.73
C LYS A 29 4.25 -7.41 -11.88
N SER A 30 4.51 -6.84 -13.06
CA SER A 30 5.74 -6.07 -13.32
C SER A 30 5.77 -4.81 -12.46
N VAL A 31 4.63 -4.13 -12.32
CA VAL A 31 4.50 -2.94 -11.47
C VAL A 31 4.74 -3.28 -9.99
N VAL A 32 4.20 -4.40 -9.49
CA VAL A 32 4.48 -4.86 -8.11
C VAL A 32 5.97 -5.10 -7.92
N ASN A 33 6.62 -5.82 -8.85
CA ASN A 33 8.06 -6.07 -8.79
C ASN A 33 8.89 -4.78 -8.80
N GLN A 34 8.46 -3.77 -9.56
CA GLN A 34 9.09 -2.45 -9.53
C GLN A 34 8.92 -1.75 -8.17
N ILE A 35 7.72 -1.80 -7.58
CA ILE A 35 7.47 -1.24 -6.23
C ILE A 35 8.34 -1.96 -5.20
N ALA A 36 8.39 -3.28 -5.24
CA ALA A 36 9.23 -4.08 -4.35
C ALA A 36 10.72 -3.70 -4.46
N GLY A 37 11.21 -3.49 -5.68
CA GLY A 37 12.58 -3.02 -5.93
C GLY A 37 12.85 -1.61 -5.37
N LEU A 38 11.90 -0.68 -5.50
CA LEU A 38 12.03 0.68 -4.96
C LEU A 38 12.14 0.69 -3.43
N HIS A 39 11.44 -0.23 -2.77
CA HIS A 39 11.44 -0.38 -1.31
C HIS A 39 12.51 -1.34 -0.79
N ASN A 40 13.40 -1.84 -1.65
CA ASN A 40 14.46 -2.80 -1.31
C ASN A 40 13.94 -4.05 -0.59
N LEU A 41 12.76 -4.55 -0.99
CA LEU A 41 12.20 -5.78 -0.44
C LEU A 41 13.06 -6.99 -0.84
N LYS A 42 13.13 -7.97 0.06
CA LYS A 42 13.73 -9.28 -0.27
C LYS A 42 12.84 -10.01 -1.28
N LEU A 43 13.40 -10.99 -1.99
CA LEU A 43 12.66 -11.80 -2.96
C LEU A 43 11.40 -12.43 -2.35
N GLU A 44 11.54 -13.07 -1.18
CA GLU A 44 10.42 -13.68 -0.46
C GLU A 44 9.32 -12.67 -0.11
N GLN A 45 9.71 -11.46 0.31
CA GLN A 45 8.75 -10.38 0.63
C GLN A 45 8.06 -9.86 -0.62
N ALA A 46 8.78 -9.75 -1.74
CA ALA A 46 8.22 -9.33 -3.01
C ALA A 46 7.18 -10.34 -3.54
N GLU A 47 7.45 -11.64 -3.40
CA GLU A 47 6.49 -12.70 -3.74
C GLU A 47 5.22 -12.63 -2.89
N ILE A 48 5.36 -12.31 -1.60
CA ILE A 48 4.23 -12.11 -0.70
C ILE A 48 3.42 -10.89 -1.12
N VAL A 49 4.05 -9.74 -1.35
CA VAL A 49 3.35 -8.53 -1.85
C VAL A 49 2.64 -8.80 -3.17
N GLU A 50 3.25 -9.56 -4.10
CA GLU A 50 2.59 -9.97 -5.35
C GLU A 50 1.34 -10.80 -5.07
N ARG A 51 1.41 -11.76 -4.16
CA ARG A 51 0.27 -12.61 -3.79
C ARG A 51 -0.84 -11.83 -3.08
N GLU A 52 -0.50 -10.96 -2.13
CA GLU A 52 -1.49 -10.11 -1.45
C GLU A 52 -2.17 -9.17 -2.46
N THR A 53 -1.40 -8.57 -3.37
CA THR A 53 -1.96 -7.74 -4.46
C THR A 53 -2.92 -8.57 -5.32
N MET A 54 -2.53 -9.80 -5.66
CA MET A 54 -3.33 -10.73 -6.45
C MET A 54 -4.67 -11.05 -5.76
N PHE A 55 -4.68 -11.25 -4.45
CA PHE A 55 -5.90 -11.53 -3.69
C PHE A 55 -6.88 -10.37 -3.71
N ILE A 56 -6.40 -9.13 -3.60
CA ILE A 56 -7.24 -7.95 -3.76
C ILE A 56 -7.79 -7.85 -5.19
N LEU A 57 -6.94 -8.02 -6.21
CA LEU A 57 -7.35 -7.90 -7.61
C LEU A 57 -8.44 -8.91 -8.00
N TYR A 58 -8.35 -10.14 -7.50
CA TYR A 58 -9.34 -11.18 -7.77
C TYR A 58 -10.51 -11.21 -6.79
N GLY A 59 -10.52 -10.30 -5.81
CA GLY A 59 -11.60 -10.18 -4.83
C GLY A 59 -11.66 -11.35 -3.85
N PHE A 60 -10.52 -11.98 -3.56
CA PHE A 60 -10.40 -12.95 -2.47
C PHE A 60 -10.33 -12.25 -1.11
N GLU A 61 -9.77 -11.05 -1.06
CA GLU A 61 -9.60 -10.25 0.15
C GLU A 61 -10.09 -8.81 -0.04
N SER A 62 -10.39 -8.14 1.08
CA SER A 62 -10.83 -6.74 1.10
C SER A 62 -9.63 -5.78 0.97
N PRO A 63 -9.73 -4.70 0.18
CA PRO A 63 -8.70 -3.65 0.14
C PRO A 63 -8.40 -3.02 1.50
N ASP A 64 -9.38 -3.02 2.41
CA ASP A 64 -9.23 -2.47 3.76
C ASP A 64 -8.25 -3.27 4.62
N ASP A 65 -8.13 -4.57 4.36
CA ASP A 65 -7.24 -5.49 5.08
C ASP A 65 -5.84 -5.55 4.45
N TYR A 66 -5.65 -4.92 3.29
CA TYR A 66 -4.45 -5.08 2.46
C TYR A 66 -3.15 -4.70 3.18
N VAL A 67 -3.15 -3.59 3.92
CA VAL A 67 -1.96 -3.14 4.68
C VAL A 67 -1.65 -4.12 5.81
N ALA A 68 -2.67 -4.56 6.55
CA ALA A 68 -2.51 -5.45 7.68
C ALA A 68 -2.04 -6.85 7.25
N ASN A 69 -2.61 -7.40 6.19
CA ASN A 69 -2.19 -8.69 5.63
C ASN A 69 -0.76 -8.61 5.09
N MET A 70 -0.43 -7.56 4.34
CA MET A 70 0.93 -7.39 3.82
C MET A 70 1.98 -7.26 4.93
N ALA A 71 1.70 -6.46 5.97
CA ALA A 71 2.61 -6.30 7.10
C ALA A 71 2.83 -7.63 7.85
N ARG A 72 1.74 -8.39 8.06
CA ARG A 72 1.77 -9.68 8.75
C ARG A 72 2.50 -10.75 7.95
N GLU A 73 2.12 -10.94 6.69
CA GLU A 73 2.62 -12.04 5.87
C GLU A 73 4.06 -11.78 5.39
N ALA A 74 4.39 -10.55 4.98
CA ALA A 74 5.73 -10.21 4.48
C ALA A 74 6.72 -9.84 5.60
N GLU A 75 6.29 -9.87 6.86
CA GLU A 75 7.06 -9.49 8.04
C GLU A 75 7.74 -8.11 7.88
N ILE A 76 6.98 -7.12 7.38
CA ILE A 76 7.45 -5.74 7.19
C ILE A 76 6.78 -4.77 8.17
N ASP A 77 7.43 -3.64 8.41
CA ASP A 77 6.87 -2.55 9.21
C ASP A 77 5.57 -2.00 8.61
N GLU A 78 4.62 -1.64 9.46
CA GLU A 78 3.30 -1.16 9.04
C GLU A 78 3.40 0.13 8.20
N ASN A 79 4.35 1.04 8.50
CA ASN A 79 4.54 2.23 7.68
C ASN A 79 5.08 1.88 6.29
N LEU A 80 5.96 0.87 6.20
CA LEU A 80 6.46 0.39 4.92
C LEU A 80 5.33 -0.26 4.11
N ALA A 81 4.52 -1.11 4.74
CA ALA A 81 3.34 -1.71 4.13
C ALA A 81 2.35 -0.64 3.63
N PHE A 82 2.10 0.40 4.42
CA PHE A 82 1.25 1.53 4.03
C PHE A 82 1.78 2.27 2.79
N ASN A 83 3.10 2.52 2.73
CA ASN A 83 3.72 3.17 1.58
C ASN A 83 3.61 2.32 0.31
N ILE A 84 3.89 1.01 0.41
CA ILE A 84 3.74 0.05 -0.68
C ILE A 84 2.28 -0.01 -1.15
N ALA A 85 1.33 -0.10 -0.21
CA ALA A 85 -0.09 -0.15 -0.53
C ALA A 85 -0.57 1.13 -1.23
N THR A 86 -0.08 2.30 -0.80
CA THR A 86 -0.37 3.59 -1.46
C THR A 86 0.15 3.59 -2.89
N GLU A 87 1.38 3.14 -3.13
CA GLU A 87 1.93 3.05 -4.49
C GLU A 87 1.19 2.04 -5.37
N ALA A 88 0.83 0.88 -4.82
CA ALA A 88 0.03 -0.12 -5.51
C ALA A 88 -1.35 0.45 -5.88
N ASN A 89 -1.97 1.21 -4.99
CA ASN A 89 -3.24 1.88 -5.28
C ASN A 89 -3.14 2.85 -6.46
N GLU A 90 -2.11 3.70 -6.47
CA GLU A 90 -1.93 4.67 -7.56
C GLU A 90 -1.56 4.00 -8.89
N LYS A 91 -0.63 3.03 -8.87
CA LYS A 91 -0.03 2.48 -10.09
C LYS A 91 -0.77 1.25 -10.63
N ILE A 92 -1.54 0.55 -9.80
CA ILE A 92 -2.21 -0.71 -10.15
C ILE A 92 -3.71 -0.54 -10.04
N PHE A 93 -4.27 -0.37 -8.84
CA PHE A 93 -5.71 -0.42 -8.62
C PHE A 93 -6.47 0.68 -9.36
N LYS A 94 -5.98 1.93 -9.31
CA LYS A 94 -6.57 3.03 -10.08
C LYS A 94 -6.47 2.83 -11.58
N VAL A 95 -5.32 2.37 -12.08
CA VAL A 95 -5.10 2.15 -13.51
C VAL A 95 -6.03 1.08 -14.04
N ILE A 96 -6.19 -0.04 -13.32
CA ILE A 96 -7.13 -1.10 -13.69
C ILE A 96 -8.57 -0.58 -13.64
N SER A 97 -8.94 0.16 -12.59
CA SER A 97 -10.30 0.73 -12.45
C SER A 97 -10.65 1.65 -13.62
N GLN A 98 -9.70 2.51 -14.03
CA GLN A 98 -9.84 3.37 -15.20
C GLN A 98 -10.01 2.55 -16.49
N LYS A 99 -9.21 1.49 -16.66
CA LYS A 99 -9.32 0.60 -17.84
C LYS A 99 -10.67 -0.10 -17.91
N VAL A 100 -11.21 -0.55 -16.79
CA VAL A 100 -12.57 -1.13 -16.73
C VAL A 100 -13.60 -0.09 -17.16
N GLU A 101 -13.53 1.12 -16.63
CA GLU A 101 -14.45 2.21 -16.99
C GLU A 101 -14.38 2.56 -18.48
N GLU A 102 -13.18 2.60 -19.07
CA GLU A 102 -12.97 2.80 -20.51
C GLU A 102 -13.60 1.66 -21.34
N LEU A 103 -13.44 0.40 -20.93
CA LEU A 103 -13.96 -0.76 -21.64
C LEU A 103 -15.50 -0.84 -21.62
N GLU A 104 -16.10 -0.48 -20.49
CA GLU A 104 -17.56 -0.42 -20.33
C GLU A 104 -18.15 0.72 -21.19
N LYS A 105 -17.55 1.91 -21.16
CA LYS A 105 -17.99 3.05 -22.00
C LYS A 105 -17.94 2.73 -23.50
N ASN A 106 -16.89 2.04 -23.96
CA ASN A 106 -16.73 1.66 -25.36
C ASN A 106 -17.71 0.55 -25.81
N THR A 107 -18.32 -0.18 -24.88
CA THR A 107 -19.35 -1.19 -25.18
C THR A 107 -20.76 -0.56 -25.31
N SER A 108 -20.95 0.66 -24.80
CA SER A 108 -22.26 1.34 -24.73
C SER A 108 -22.66 2.18 -25.96
N VAL A 109 -22.11 1.92 -27.15
CA VAL A 109 -22.49 2.67 -28.39
C VAL A 109 -23.68 2.05 -29.15
N GLN A 110 -24.40 1.07 -28.59
CA GLN A 110 -25.71 0.66 -29.10
C GLN A 110 -26.73 0.47 -27.98
N ALA A 111 -27.24 1.57 -27.44
CA ALA A 111 -28.62 1.65 -26.94
C ALA A 111 -29.10 3.11 -26.98
N PRO A 112 -30.13 3.45 -27.79
CA PRO A 112 -30.72 4.78 -27.77
C PRO A 112 -31.47 5.04 -26.45
N THR A 113 -31.29 6.27 -25.99
CA THR A 113 -31.99 7.02 -24.94
C THR A 113 -33.45 6.63 -24.66
N ALA A 114 -33.79 6.43 -23.39
CA ALA A 114 -35.08 6.83 -22.83
C ALA A 114 -34.90 7.38 -21.41
N THR A 115 -34.75 8.71 -21.34
CA THR A 115 -34.92 9.53 -20.16
C THR A 115 -36.32 9.34 -19.58
N THR A 116 -36.41 8.87 -18.33
CA THR A 116 -37.54 9.21 -17.45
C THR A 116 -36.98 9.83 -16.17
N PRO A 117 -37.21 11.13 -15.91
CA PRO A 117 -36.96 11.69 -14.60
C PRO A 117 -38.04 11.16 -13.65
N THR A 118 -37.71 10.16 -12.83
CA THR A 118 -38.56 9.79 -11.70
C THR A 118 -38.34 10.81 -10.60
N THR A 119 -39.30 11.72 -10.48
CA THR A 119 -39.52 12.64 -9.37
C THR A 119 -39.51 11.87 -8.05
N LEU A 120 -38.46 12.09 -7.24
CA LEU A 120 -38.48 11.75 -5.82
C LEU A 120 -39.36 12.77 -5.08
N PRO A 121 -40.34 12.33 -4.28
CA PRO A 121 -41.03 13.23 -3.37
C PRO A 121 -40.06 13.66 -2.27
N VAL A 122 -39.91 14.98 -2.15
CA VAL A 122 -39.29 15.64 -1.01
C VAL A 122 -40.10 15.24 0.23
N LEU A 123 -39.42 14.68 1.23
CA LEU A 123 -39.95 14.55 2.58
C LEU A 123 -39.04 15.40 3.47
N GLU A 124 -39.59 16.53 3.88
CA GLU A 124 -38.96 17.51 4.76
C GLU A 124 -38.72 16.93 6.17
N PRO A 125 -37.74 17.50 6.90
CA PRO A 125 -37.35 17.05 8.24
C PRO A 125 -38.34 17.53 9.31
N ASP A 126 -38.87 16.60 10.10
CA ASP A 126 -39.65 16.91 11.30
C ASP A 126 -38.70 17.21 12.47
N PHE A 127 -38.35 18.49 12.62
CA PHE A 127 -37.80 19.05 13.84
C PHE A 127 -38.91 19.84 14.56
N ALA A 128 -39.57 19.22 15.53
CA ALA A 128 -40.18 19.93 16.65
C ALA A 128 -40.23 19.02 17.88
N LYS A 129 -39.35 19.29 18.86
CA LYS A 129 -39.69 19.88 20.18
C LYS A 129 -40.54 18.96 21.06
N GLU A 130 -39.96 18.45 22.16
CA GLU A 130 -40.54 18.67 23.50
C GLU A 130 -39.51 18.42 24.64
N THR A 131 -39.14 19.52 25.29
CA THR A 131 -38.87 19.75 26.73
C THR A 131 -38.01 18.80 27.59
N LEU A 132 -36.83 19.31 27.96
CA LEU A 132 -36.47 19.76 29.32
C LEU A 132 -37.23 19.16 30.52
N ALA A 133 -36.55 18.30 31.28
CA ALA A 133 -36.74 18.19 32.72
C ALA A 133 -35.39 18.03 33.42
N THR A 134 -34.91 19.16 33.96
CA THR A 134 -33.78 19.30 34.86
C THR A 134 -34.03 18.57 36.17
N LYS A 135 -33.05 17.82 36.68
CA LYS A 135 -32.86 17.64 38.13
C LYS A 135 -31.45 18.10 38.54
N PRO A 136 -31.36 18.96 39.57
CA PRO A 136 -30.10 19.50 40.09
C PRO A 136 -29.51 18.60 41.17
N GLY A 137 -28.20 18.69 41.37
CA GLY A 137 -27.44 17.98 42.41
C GLY A 137 -26.00 17.81 41.92
N GLU A 138 -25.19 18.85 41.93
CA GLU A 138 -24.36 19.26 43.08
C GLU A 138 -23.21 18.27 43.31
N GLY A 139 -22.01 18.72 42.95
CA GLY A 139 -20.78 17.93 42.98
C GLY A 139 -19.63 18.70 42.33
N VAL A 140 -19.28 19.81 42.98
CA VAL A 140 -18.03 20.58 42.85
C VAL A 140 -16.79 19.71 42.67
N HIS A 141 -15.87 20.16 41.82
CA HIS A 141 -14.39 20.12 41.86
C HIS A 141 -13.93 20.58 40.45
N GLU A 142 -13.70 21.86 40.16
CA GLU A 142 -12.61 22.75 40.60
C GLU A 142 -11.18 22.21 40.30
N ALA A 143 -10.48 22.98 39.45
CA ALA A 143 -9.03 23.00 39.17
C ALA A 143 -8.47 21.77 38.39
N ALA A 144 -7.56 21.90 37.42
CA ALA A 144 -6.69 23.00 37.05
C ALA A 144 -6.24 22.85 35.59
N SER A 145 -6.06 23.97 34.92
CA SER A 145 -5.20 24.14 33.76
C SER A 145 -3.74 23.85 34.15
N VAL A 146 -3.02 22.99 33.44
CA VAL A 146 -1.54 22.97 33.35
C VAL A 146 -1.18 22.35 32.00
N GLU A 147 -0.87 23.14 30.97
CA GLU A 147 0.43 23.73 30.64
C GLU A 147 1.30 22.79 29.78
N LEU A 148 1.38 23.17 28.49
CA LEU A 148 2.43 22.81 27.55
C LEU A 148 3.80 23.17 28.10
N ASN A 149 4.69 22.19 28.23
CA ASN A 149 6.15 22.38 28.36
C ASN A 149 6.79 20.97 28.26
N LYS A 150 7.94 20.69 27.66
CA LYS A 150 8.97 21.49 27.00
C LYS A 150 9.98 20.49 26.43
N VAL A 151 10.45 20.80 25.23
CA VAL A 151 11.80 20.59 24.69
C VAL A 151 12.77 19.81 25.61
N ASN A 152 13.26 18.66 25.15
CA ASN A 152 14.56 18.15 25.59
C ASN A 152 15.51 18.12 24.39
N LYS A 153 16.45 19.07 24.44
CA LYS A 153 17.55 19.26 23.51
C LYS A 153 18.83 18.93 24.26
N LEU A 154 19.75 18.32 23.52
CA LEU A 154 21.19 18.22 23.78
C LEU A 154 21.65 17.25 24.88
N ASN A 155 22.34 16.20 24.45
CA ASN A 155 23.76 16.14 24.79
C ASN A 155 24.59 16.00 23.50
N LYS A 156 25.64 16.81 23.45
CA LYS A 156 26.59 17.07 22.37
C LYS A 156 27.96 16.91 23.01
N GLU A 157 28.81 16.09 22.42
CA GLU A 157 30.29 16.16 22.42
C GLU A 157 30.70 15.40 21.15
N GLU A 158 30.97 16.06 20.01
CA GLU A 158 32.19 16.79 19.61
C GLU A 158 33.49 15.97 19.70
N GLU A 159 33.93 15.41 18.57
CA GLU A 159 35.20 15.76 17.88
C GLU A 159 35.20 15.09 16.49
N LYS A 160 35.05 15.81 15.36
CA LYS A 160 36.00 16.69 14.65
C LYS A 160 37.00 15.91 13.77
N SER A 161 36.77 15.98 12.45
CA SER A 161 37.74 16.32 11.37
C SER A 161 37.18 15.83 10.03
N GLN A 162 36.64 16.72 9.20
CA GLN A 162 37.32 17.51 8.16
C GLN A 162 37.35 16.83 6.78
N THR A 163 36.67 17.51 5.86
CA THR A 163 37.06 17.82 4.47
C THR A 163 37.05 16.76 3.35
N ALA A 164 36.33 17.18 2.30
CA ALA A 164 36.68 17.14 0.88
C ALA A 164 36.16 15.97 0.01
N GLN A 165 35.74 16.39 -1.18
CA GLN A 165 35.09 15.65 -2.25
C GLN A 165 36.14 14.89 -3.11
N VAL A 166 35.82 13.63 -3.46
CA VAL A 166 36.03 12.81 -4.70
C VAL A 166 37.20 13.22 -5.64
N PRO A 167 38.08 12.33 -6.21
CA PRO A 167 37.69 11.12 -6.97
C PRO A 167 38.72 9.93 -7.14
N VAL A 168 38.30 8.91 -7.91
CA VAL A 168 39.09 7.90 -8.69
C VAL A 168 39.68 6.64 -7.99
N ASN A 169 39.13 5.48 -8.37
CA ASN A 169 39.72 4.14 -8.57
C ASN A 169 40.98 3.74 -7.78
N GLU A 170 40.82 2.97 -6.71
CA GLU A 170 41.87 2.06 -6.18
C GLU A 170 41.26 0.67 -5.89
N PRO A 171 41.95 -0.43 -6.23
CA PRO A 171 41.48 -1.78 -5.91
C PRO A 171 41.57 -2.04 -4.40
N LEU A 172 40.57 -2.75 -3.88
CA LEU A 172 40.49 -3.23 -2.50
C LEU A 172 41.82 -3.87 -2.08
N LYS A 173 42.52 -3.25 -1.11
CA LYS A 173 43.72 -3.83 -0.50
C LYS A 173 43.33 -5.12 0.22
N SER A 174 43.95 -6.22 -0.19
CA SER A 174 43.81 -7.53 0.44
C SER A 174 44.21 -7.48 1.91
N THR A 175 43.32 -7.91 2.81
CA THR A 175 43.51 -7.98 4.26
C THR A 175 44.40 -9.14 4.71
N TYR A 176 44.90 -9.95 3.77
CA TYR A 176 45.77 -11.08 4.09
C TYR A 176 47.24 -10.66 4.13
N PRO A 177 48.00 -11.06 5.17
CA PRO A 177 49.39 -10.64 5.36
C PRO A 177 50.34 -11.07 4.24
N SER A 178 49.94 -12.03 3.40
CA SER A 178 50.71 -12.56 2.27
C SER A 178 50.21 -12.10 0.89
N GLY A 179 49.10 -11.35 0.81
CA GLY A 179 48.49 -10.94 -0.46
C GLY A 179 47.95 -12.09 -1.32
N VAL A 180 48.01 -13.34 -0.84
CA VAL A 180 47.49 -14.53 -1.51
C VAL A 180 46.25 -15.00 -0.76
N ASP A 181 45.12 -15.08 -1.47
CA ASP A 181 43.86 -15.59 -0.94
C ASP A 181 43.97 -17.10 -0.69
N PRO A 182 43.91 -17.57 0.57
CA PRO A 182 44.06 -18.98 0.91
C PRO A 182 42.91 -19.88 0.42
N TYR A 183 41.81 -19.31 -0.08
CA TYR A 183 40.68 -20.06 -0.64
C TYR A 183 40.65 -20.07 -2.17
N ARG A 184 41.69 -19.55 -2.84
CA ARG A 184 41.77 -19.55 -4.30
C ARG A 184 42.39 -20.85 -4.81
N GLU A 185 41.56 -21.78 -5.25
CA GLU A 185 42.03 -23.01 -5.90
C GLU A 185 42.80 -22.70 -7.20
N PRO A 186 43.92 -23.39 -7.48
CA PRO A 186 44.64 -23.24 -8.74
C PRO A 186 43.82 -23.84 -9.88
N LEU A 187 43.63 -23.07 -10.95
CA LEU A 187 43.07 -23.58 -12.20
C LEU A 187 44.05 -24.61 -12.78
N GLN A 188 43.56 -25.83 -13.02
CA GLN A 188 44.30 -26.91 -13.69
C GLN A 188 44.34 -26.72 -15.21
#